data_AF-A0A1F3IME0-F1
#
_entry.id   AF-A0A1F3IME0-F1
#
_cell.length_a   1.000
_cell.length_b   1.000
_cell.length_c   1.000
_cell.angle_alpha   90.00
_cell.angle_beta   90.00
_cell.angle_gamma   90.00
#
_symmetry.space_group_name_H-M   'P 1'
#
loop_
_entity.id
_entity.type
_entity.pdbx_description
1 polymer ?
#
loop_
_entity_poly.entity_id
_entity_poly.type
_entity_poly.pdbx_seq_one_letter_code
_entity_poly.pdbx_strand_id
1 'polypeptide(L)'
;MTLGQEHDLKRNNFIYKTLMHFDYLIKEFNYDGPEITFGKQKNGTIISDYITYSNIDKDRAIRISNSYHPVDYGFELKIYHKLTEENLGESKMVFYMLKEKQDLEQDYIHEISNQLKENYSLVIDGANWID
;
A
#
# COMPACT_ATOMS: atom_id res chain seq x y z
N MET A 1 1.06 14.35 -23.07
CA MET A 1 1.04 14.51 -21.60
C MET A 1 2.43 14.95 -21.18
N THR A 2 2.58 15.82 -20.19
CA THR A 2 3.91 16.11 -19.61
C THR A 2 4.26 15.07 -18.55
N LEU A 3 5.54 14.90 -18.23
CA LEU A 3 5.98 13.99 -17.16
C LEU A 3 5.28 14.28 -15.82
N GLY A 4 5.08 15.55 -15.48
CA GLY A 4 4.35 15.95 -14.28
C GLY A 4 2.88 15.53 -14.31
N GLN A 5 2.21 15.68 -15.46
CA GLN A 5 0.81 15.23 -15.62
C GLN A 5 0.68 13.70 -15.54
N GLU A 6 1.66 12.95 -16.06
CA GLU A 6 1.68 11.48 -15.92
C GLU A 6 1.84 11.06 -14.46
N HIS A 7 2.73 11.72 -13.71
CA HIS A 7 2.93 11.44 -12.29
C HIS A 7 1.66 11.74 -11.47
N ASP A 8 1.00 12.87 -11.71
CA ASP A 8 -0.23 13.23 -11.02
C ASP A 8 -1.37 12.25 -11.35
N LEU A 9 -1.46 11.81 -12.61
CA LEU A 9 -2.45 10.82 -13.02
C LEU A 9 -2.18 9.45 -12.39
N LYS A 10 -0.92 8.98 -12.36
CA LYS A 10 -0.54 7.74 -11.66
C LYS A 10 -0.89 7.80 -10.19
N ARG A 11 -0.60 8.91 -9.50
CA ARG A 11 -0.99 9.12 -8.09
C ARG A 11 -2.49 9.02 -7.89
N ASN A 12 -3.26 9.75 -8.69
CA ASN A 12 -4.72 9.77 -8.56
C ASN A 12 -5.31 8.38 -8.79
N ASN A 13 -4.82 7.66 -9.80
CA ASN A 13 -5.23 6.30 -10.09
C ASN A 13 -4.83 5.33 -8.98
N PHE A 14 -3.61 5.42 -8.46
CA PHE A 14 -3.12 4.63 -7.34
C PHE A 14 -4.02 4.81 -6.11
N ILE A 15 -4.23 6.06 -5.68
CA ILE A 15 -5.07 6.36 -4.52
C ILE A 15 -6.48 5.83 -4.75
N TYR A 16 -7.12 6.20 -5.86
CA TYR A 16 -8.49 5.80 -6.14
C TYR A 16 -8.67 4.27 -6.15
N LYS A 17 -7.80 3.55 -6.85
CA LYS A 17 -7.90 2.09 -6.98
C LYS A 17 -7.54 1.37 -5.70
N THR A 18 -6.56 1.84 -4.94
CA THR A 18 -6.24 1.24 -3.65
C THR A 18 -7.42 1.41 -2.69
N LEU A 19 -8.00 2.61 -2.60
CA LEU A 19 -9.18 2.85 -1.76
C LEU A 19 -10.37 1.97 -2.18
N MET A 20 -10.61 1.82 -3.48
CA MET A 20 -11.70 0.98 -3.99
C MET A 20 -11.47 -0.50 -3.69
N HIS A 21 -10.29 -1.04 -4.03
CA HIS A 21 -10.07 -2.48 -4.02
C HIS A 21 -9.68 -3.03 -2.66
N PHE A 22 -9.12 -2.22 -1.75
CA PHE A 22 -8.73 -2.63 -0.40
C PHE A 22 -9.74 -2.24 0.69
N ASP A 23 -10.91 -1.70 0.33
CA ASP A 23 -11.99 -1.35 1.25
C ASP A 23 -12.48 -2.53 2.11
N TYR A 24 -12.28 -3.76 1.64
CA TYR A 24 -12.57 -4.98 2.42
C TYR A 24 -11.74 -5.07 3.71
N LEU A 25 -10.55 -4.46 3.79
CA LEU A 25 -9.75 -4.43 5.02
C LEU A 25 -10.53 -3.76 6.16
N ILE A 26 -11.28 -2.71 5.84
CA ILE A 26 -12.14 -2.02 6.82
C ILE A 26 -13.41 -2.83 7.04
N LYS A 27 -14.13 -3.16 5.96
CA LYS A 27 -15.49 -3.73 6.04
C LYS A 27 -15.54 -5.16 6.56
N GLU A 28 -14.52 -5.96 6.29
CA GLU A 28 -14.52 -7.40 6.59
C GLU A 28 -13.50 -7.76 7.69
N PHE A 29 -12.36 -7.05 7.73
CA PHE A 29 -11.29 -7.33 8.71
C PHE A 29 -11.19 -6.28 9.82
N ASN A 30 -12.10 -5.30 9.86
CA ASN A 30 -12.18 -4.27 10.90
C ASN A 30 -10.88 -3.48 11.09
N TYR A 31 -10.15 -3.16 10.02
CA TYR A 31 -9.01 -2.26 10.10
C TYR A 31 -9.45 -0.80 10.20
N ASP A 32 -8.68 -0.01 10.94
CA ASP A 32 -8.72 1.44 10.94
C ASP A 32 -8.01 2.01 9.71
N GLY A 33 -8.43 3.20 9.29
CA GLY A 33 -7.86 3.94 8.16
C GLY A 33 -8.82 4.04 6.96
N PRO A 34 -8.30 4.34 5.76
CA PRO A 34 -6.89 4.47 5.43
C PRO A 34 -6.28 5.81 5.86
N GLU A 35 -5.05 5.76 6.35
CA GLU A 35 -4.18 6.94 6.47
C GLU A 35 -3.38 7.12 5.17
N ILE A 36 -3.46 8.31 4.57
CA ILE A 36 -2.75 8.64 3.33
C ILE A 36 -1.61 9.60 3.65
N THR A 37 -0.38 9.21 3.36
CA THR A 37 0.82 10.05 3.54
C THR A 37 1.69 10.06 2.29
N PHE A 38 2.62 11.01 2.24
CA PHE A 38 3.42 11.29 1.05
C PHE A 38 4.91 11.39 1.40
N GLY A 39 5.74 10.65 0.68
CA GLY A 39 7.20 10.79 0.71
C GLY A 39 7.60 12.00 -0.13
N LYS A 40 8.25 13.00 0.49
CA LYS A 40 8.66 14.24 -0.17
C LYS A 40 10.18 14.41 -0.13
N GLN A 41 10.74 14.91 -1.22
CA GLN A 41 12.12 15.42 -1.26
C GLN A 41 12.23 16.77 -0.50
N LYS A 42 13.45 17.21 -0.21
CA LYS A 42 13.72 18.48 0.49
C LYS A 42 13.15 19.71 -0.23
N ASN A 43 12.99 19.64 -1.55
CA ASN A 43 12.40 20.69 -2.38
C ASN A 43 10.85 20.63 -2.42
N GLY A 44 10.22 19.71 -1.69
CA GLY A 44 8.76 19.53 -1.62
C GLY A 44 8.17 18.61 -2.68
N THR A 45 8.96 18.11 -3.65
CA THR A 45 8.48 17.18 -4.67
C THR A 45 8.06 15.86 -4.03
N ILE A 46 6.82 15.41 -4.28
CA ILE A 46 6.34 14.12 -3.83
C ILE A 46 6.91 13.03 -4.74
N ILE A 47 7.58 12.06 -4.12
CA ILE A 47 8.23 10.94 -4.80
C ILE A 47 7.61 9.58 -4.44
N SER A 48 6.79 9.51 -3.39
CA SER A 48 6.07 8.29 -3.03
C SER A 48 4.73 8.61 -2.38
N ASP A 49 3.77 7.73 -2.56
CA ASP A 49 2.47 7.72 -1.89
C ASP A 49 2.37 6.49 -0.99
N TYR A 50 1.79 6.65 0.19
CA TYR A 50 1.59 5.57 1.15
C TYR A 50 0.14 5.57 1.62
N ILE A 51 -0.48 4.40 1.61
CA ILE A 51 -1.81 4.14 2.16
C ILE A 51 -1.66 3.07 3.22
N THR A 52 -1.95 3.42 4.47
CA THR A 52 -1.78 2.51 5.60
C THR A 52 -3.13 2.22 6.24
N TYR A 53 -3.40 0.92 6.41
CA TYR A 53 -4.50 0.39 7.22
C TYR A 53 -3.90 -0.24 8.46
N SER A 54 -4.57 -0.12 9.59
CA SER A 54 -4.00 -0.65 10.83
C SER A 54 -5.05 -1.25 11.75
N ASN A 55 -4.69 -2.27 12.52
CA ASN A 55 -5.55 -2.84 13.54
C ASN A 55 -4.66 -3.28 14.71
N ILE A 56 -4.81 -2.62 15.86
CA ILE A 56 -3.98 -2.87 17.03
C ILE A 56 -4.32 -4.21 17.70
N ASP A 57 -5.61 -4.57 17.74
CA ASP A 57 -6.08 -5.82 18.36
C ASP A 57 -5.56 -7.06 17.63
N LYS A 58 -5.36 -6.95 16.32
CA LYS A 58 -4.76 -8.00 15.47
C LYS A 58 -3.24 -7.97 15.48
N ASP A 59 -2.61 -6.93 16.06
CA ASP A 59 -1.18 -6.64 15.91
C ASP A 59 -0.78 -6.60 14.42
N ARG A 60 -1.55 -5.88 13.60
CA ARG A 60 -1.30 -5.80 12.15
C ARG A 60 -1.40 -4.38 11.62
N ALA A 61 -0.53 -4.06 10.68
CA ALA A 61 -0.74 -2.96 9.76
C ALA A 61 -0.41 -3.39 8.34
N ILE A 62 -1.12 -2.83 7.36
CA ILE A 62 -0.91 -3.07 5.94
C ILE A 62 -0.59 -1.74 5.31
N ARG A 63 0.59 -1.64 4.69
CA ARG A 63 0.99 -0.46 3.93
C ARG A 63 1.10 -0.82 2.47
N ILE A 64 0.41 -0.05 1.66
CA ILE A 64 0.45 -0.09 0.21
C ILE A 64 1.15 1.19 -0.22
N SER A 65 2.21 1.07 -1.00
CA SER A 65 3.01 2.21 -1.40
C SER A 65 3.28 2.23 -2.89
N ASN A 66 3.39 3.44 -3.42
CA ASN A 66 3.72 3.70 -4.81
C ASN A 66 4.81 4.77 -4.91
N SER A 67 5.99 4.42 -5.40
CA SER A 67 7.13 5.32 -5.59
C SER A 67 7.36 5.62 -7.06
N TYR A 68 7.68 6.87 -7.32
CA TYR A 68 7.93 7.43 -8.65
C TYR A 68 9.41 7.84 -8.83
N HIS A 69 10.23 7.63 -7.81
CA HIS A 69 11.64 8.00 -7.85
C HIS A 69 12.46 6.99 -8.67
N PRO A 70 13.50 7.43 -9.41
CA PRO A 70 14.22 6.55 -10.32
C PRO A 70 14.98 5.37 -9.69
N VAL A 71 15.21 5.36 -8.38
CA VAL A 71 15.98 4.29 -7.72
C VAL A 71 15.15 3.39 -6.79
N ASP A 72 13.85 3.64 -6.68
CA ASP A 72 12.99 2.91 -5.75
C ASP A 72 12.21 1.79 -6.47
N TYR A 73 11.79 0.77 -5.70
CA TYR A 73 10.73 -0.14 -6.15
C TYR A 73 9.46 0.69 -6.38
N GLY A 74 8.73 0.41 -7.46
CA GLY A 74 7.55 1.16 -7.83
C GLY A 74 6.42 0.93 -6.85
N PHE A 75 5.79 -0.24 -6.92
CA PHE A 75 4.71 -0.61 -6.02
C PHE A 75 5.22 -1.59 -4.99
N GLU A 76 4.80 -1.42 -3.74
CA GLU A 76 5.00 -2.41 -2.68
C GLU A 76 3.75 -2.57 -1.84
N LEU A 77 3.49 -3.80 -1.41
CA LEU A 77 2.53 -4.12 -0.36
C LEU A 77 3.25 -4.87 0.74
N LYS A 78 3.23 -4.29 1.94
CA LYS A 78 3.87 -4.82 3.14
C LYS A 78 2.86 -5.00 4.25
N ILE A 79 3.00 -6.10 4.98
CA ILE A 79 2.30 -6.38 6.22
C ILE A 79 3.30 -6.20 7.35
N TYR A 80 2.90 -5.50 8.41
CA TYR A 80 3.72 -5.20 9.57
C TYR A 80 3.07 -5.77 10.82
N HIS A 81 3.90 -6.18 11.78
CA HIS A 81 3.50 -6.15 13.18
C HIS A 81 3.24 -4.70 13.60
N LYS A 82 2.19 -4.46 14.37
CA LYS A 82 1.86 -3.13 14.87
C LYS A 82 2.26 -3.03 16.34
N LEU A 83 3.41 -2.42 16.60
CA LEU A 83 3.96 -2.30 17.95
C LEU A 83 3.15 -1.32 18.81
N THR A 84 2.71 -0.20 18.23
CA THR A 84 1.81 0.78 18.84
C THR A 84 0.92 1.42 17.77
N GLU A 85 -0.03 2.28 18.16
CA GLU A 85 -0.84 3.06 17.22
C GLU A 85 0.00 3.81 16.17
N GLU A 86 1.18 4.30 16.57
CA GLU A 86 2.06 5.14 15.76
C GLU A 86 3.29 4.40 15.20
N ASN A 87 3.66 3.23 15.73
CA ASN A 87 4.89 2.52 15.37
C ASN A 87 4.64 1.19 14.67
N LEU A 88 5.20 1.07 13.47
CA LEU A 88 5.29 -0.18 12.72
C LEU A 88 6.53 -0.97 13.14
N GLY A 89 6.33 -2.26 13.40
CA GLY A 89 7.39 -3.20 13.75
C GLY A 89 7.98 -3.90 12.53
N GLU A 90 8.34 -5.17 12.72
CA GLU A 90 8.83 -6.03 11.65
C GLU A 90 7.82 -6.07 10.48
N SER A 91 8.34 -6.03 9.26
CA SER A 91 7.54 -6.02 8.04
C SER A 91 7.89 -7.17 7.12
N LYS A 92 6.89 -7.73 6.46
CA LYS A 92 7.03 -8.70 5.37
C LYS A 92 6.43 -8.12 4.11
N MET A 93 7.23 -8.07 3.05
CA MET A 93 6.78 -7.65 1.73
C MET A 93 6.13 -8.84 1.04
N VAL A 94 4.86 -8.70 0.70
CA VAL A 94 4.07 -9.79 0.08
C VAL A 94 3.91 -9.60 -1.42
N PHE A 95 3.86 -8.34 -1.88
CA PHE A 95 3.81 -8.02 -3.30
C PHE A 95 4.72 -6.84 -3.61
N TYR A 96 5.33 -6.87 -4.78
CA TYR A 96 6.07 -5.73 -5.30
C TYR A 96 6.04 -5.69 -6.82
N MET A 97 6.23 -4.50 -7.36
CA MET A 97 6.41 -4.27 -8.78
C MET A 97 7.46 -3.18 -9.00
N LEU A 98 8.33 -3.37 -9.98
CA LEU A 98 9.29 -2.34 -10.40
C LEU A 98 8.55 -1.15 -11.02
N LYS A 99 9.04 0.08 -10.81
CA LYS A 99 8.39 1.30 -11.31
C LYS A 99 8.16 1.27 -12.84
N GLU A 100 9.06 0.63 -13.59
CA GLU A 100 8.98 0.53 -15.05
C GLU A 100 7.82 -0.34 -15.51
N LYS A 101 7.32 -1.23 -14.66
CA LYS A 101 6.18 -2.10 -14.94
C LYS A 101 4.84 -1.47 -14.55
N GLN A 102 4.87 -0.27 -13.97
CA GLN A 102 3.65 0.42 -13.55
C GLN A 102 3.02 1.12 -14.74
N ASP A 103 1.88 0.60 -15.15
CA ASP A 103 1.00 1.28 -16.10
C ASP A 103 0.40 2.55 -15.50
N LEU A 104 -0.11 3.43 -16.36
CA LEU A 104 -0.64 4.73 -15.95
C LEU A 104 -1.95 4.56 -15.17
N GLU A 105 -2.72 3.55 -15.55
CA GLU A 105 -4.03 3.17 -15.06
C GLU A 105 -3.94 2.50 -13.69
N GLN A 106 -2.81 1.89 -13.36
CA GLN A 106 -2.55 1.12 -12.14
C GLN A 106 -3.47 -0.13 -12.03
N ASP A 107 -3.72 -0.82 -13.13
CA ASP A 107 -4.66 -1.96 -13.20
C ASP A 107 -4.26 -3.15 -12.33
N TYR A 108 -2.97 -3.34 -12.08
CA TYR A 108 -2.45 -4.41 -11.24
C TYR A 108 -2.97 -4.38 -9.78
N ILE A 109 -3.44 -3.22 -9.30
CA ILE A 109 -3.91 -3.05 -7.92
C ILE A 109 -5.10 -3.96 -7.62
N HIS A 110 -6.00 -4.14 -8.59
CA HIS A 110 -7.16 -5.03 -8.43
C HIS A 110 -6.72 -6.48 -8.21
N GLU A 111 -5.83 -6.98 -9.06
CA GLU A 111 -5.34 -8.35 -8.96
C GLU A 111 -4.56 -8.59 -7.67
N ILE A 112 -3.67 -7.67 -7.30
CA ILE A 112 -2.91 -7.75 -6.05
C ILE A 112 -3.86 -7.73 -4.83
N SER A 113 -4.91 -6.92 -4.87
CA SER A 113 -5.91 -6.89 -3.80
C SER A 113 -6.61 -8.24 -3.63
N ASN A 114 -7.07 -8.85 -4.73
CA ASN A 114 -7.70 -10.16 -4.69
C ASN A 114 -6.72 -11.24 -4.18
N GLN A 115 -5.48 -11.23 -4.67
CA GLN A 115 -4.45 -12.17 -4.21
C GLN A 115 -4.12 -12.01 -2.72
N LEU A 116 -4.09 -10.77 -2.22
CA LEU A 116 -3.91 -10.51 -0.79
C LEU A 116 -5.07 -11.12 0.01
N LYS A 117 -6.31 -10.83 -0.37
CA LYS A 117 -7.50 -11.31 0.32
C LYS A 117 -7.57 -12.85 0.34
N GLU A 118 -7.31 -13.50 -0.79
CA GLU A 118 -7.44 -14.95 -0.92
C GLU A 118 -6.32 -15.70 -0.22
N ASN A 119 -5.07 -15.26 -0.40
CA ASN A 119 -3.91 -16.04 0.04
C ASN A 119 -3.37 -15.65 1.42
N TYR A 120 -3.71 -14.45 1.91
CA TYR A 120 -3.19 -13.91 3.16
C TYR A 120 -4.29 -13.56 4.18
N SER A 121 -5.54 -14.00 3.98
CA SER A 121 -6.65 -13.73 4.92
C SER A 121 -6.31 -14.05 6.38
N LEU A 122 -5.68 -15.20 6.65
CA LEU A 122 -5.25 -15.58 8.00
C LEU A 122 -4.16 -14.66 8.58
N VAL A 123 -3.29 -14.12 7.72
CA VAL A 123 -2.25 -13.16 8.15
C VAL A 123 -2.88 -11.80 8.43
N ILE A 124 -3.80 -11.34 7.57
CA ILE A 124 -4.55 -10.10 7.71
C ILE A 124 -5.39 -10.13 9.00
N ASP A 125 -6.00 -11.27 9.32
CA ASP A 125 -6.81 -11.43 10.52
C ASP A 125 -5.98 -11.58 11.81
N GLY A 126 -4.64 -11.67 11.70
CA GLY A 126 -3.75 -11.83 12.84
C GLY A 126 -3.58 -13.27 13.32
N ALA A 127 -4.28 -14.23 12.72
CA ALA A 127 -4.23 -15.65 13.09
C ALA A 127 -2.88 -16.32 12.77
N ASN A 128 -2.16 -15.85 11.75
CA ASN A 128 -0.84 -16.33 11.35
C ASN A 128 0.15 -15.18 11.06
N TRP A 129 1.43 -15.52 10.99
CA TRP A 129 2.50 -14.63 10.50
C TRP A 129 3.21 -15.24 9.28
N ILE A 130 4.00 -14.43 8.56
CA ILE A 130 4.74 -14.82 7.37
C ILE A 130 6.18 -15.16 7.78
N ASP A 131 6.55 -16.44 7.68
CA ASP A 131 7.91 -16.92 7.95
C ASP A 131 8.91 -16.49 6.85
#